data_AF-A0A3C2CZN6-F1
#
_entry.id   AF-A0A3C2CZN6-F1
#
_cell.length_a   1.000
_cell.length_b   1.000
_cell.length_c   1.000
_cell.angle_alpha   90.00
_cell.angle_beta   90.00
_cell.angle_gamma   90.00
#
_symmetry.space_group_name_H-M   'P 1'
#
loop_
_entity.id
_entity.type
_entity.pdbx_description
1 polymer ?
#
loop_
_entity_poly.entity_id
_entity_poly.type
_entity_poly.pdbx_seq_one_letter_code
_entity_poly.pdbx_strand_id
1 'polypeptide(L)'
;METKISKQPHSVIAFILTLMVLSFAGCKSKSDIVKSPRVYYDFNKKQLYTDAEHKAPQNRPLIVKETNELQVEMSNFNPLNYDIVVKDTAYDRFDLDMKLFNDLIKYPDVKIEPSTKKLLGNELPPDSLAKSAEKGFTGTKKPSIGTTQPSKATSCDSLSTQLKELANISQSLKKGISLYKTYISNIENIISFYDYLKSLEVIDKKMVEDGIVSNIIIPINSIFPSKLKTSSSQVFKNDFIGIETSSYQEILKIKDDLKAQIELVGKFKKPKVCESFDANKAKFDKDSRAILSAIDEFETSHKNIVLPNFTKVMLVYEKLQSLAKADPLFVTKSYPINKDLQMVTIYKYNPVTKSKQEHDAINIQLTRGFRIDVSGGVFVSGLYDKKYYSYNKDSIFISKILQKGTVIDSTISDKFTAIYSTSDAKFSYGGMVYLHGHSQNAHPINYGGYIGLGTLFNDQTRLTVSGGGSLIIGRNSRASINIGLIMAQVNRLDKPYSEGVFYQKIFDKIPVTSVWKSSWMLGFSWKIGK
;
A
#
# COMPACT_ATOMS: atom_id res chain seq x y z
N MET A 1 20.60 -46.93 -56.51
CA MET A 1 21.25 -45.74 -55.93
C MET A 1 20.18 -44.95 -55.20
N GLU A 2 19.92 -45.29 -53.92
CA GLU A 2 18.87 -44.67 -53.11
C GLU A 2 19.49 -43.62 -52.19
N THR A 3 19.09 -42.36 -52.35
CA THR A 3 19.47 -41.26 -51.46
C THR A 3 18.54 -41.24 -50.25
N LYS A 4 18.99 -41.82 -49.13
CA LYS A 4 18.39 -41.61 -47.80
C LYS A 4 18.72 -40.19 -47.31
N ILE A 5 17.77 -39.27 -47.49
CA ILE A 5 17.77 -37.99 -46.77
C ILE A 5 16.98 -38.17 -45.47
N SER A 6 17.67 -38.56 -44.41
CA SER A 6 17.18 -38.50 -43.03
C SER A 6 17.29 -37.05 -42.54
N LYS A 7 16.25 -36.24 -42.73
CA LYS A 7 16.14 -34.92 -42.10
C LYS A 7 15.66 -35.10 -40.65
N GLN A 8 16.57 -34.96 -39.70
CA GLN A 8 16.25 -34.96 -38.27
C GLN A 8 15.46 -33.69 -37.88
N PRO A 9 14.30 -33.80 -37.23
CA PRO A 9 13.50 -32.65 -36.77
C PRO A 9 14.09 -31.94 -35.52
N HIS A 10 15.20 -32.43 -34.97
CA HIS A 10 15.79 -31.88 -33.74
C HIS A 10 16.42 -30.47 -33.92
N SER A 11 16.84 -30.08 -35.13
CA SER A 11 17.47 -28.76 -35.34
C SER A 11 16.49 -27.60 -35.33
N VAL A 12 15.22 -27.82 -35.73
CA VAL A 12 14.20 -26.76 -35.80
C VAL A 12 13.74 -26.36 -34.40
N ILE A 13 13.58 -27.33 -33.49
CA ILE A 13 13.18 -27.07 -32.10
C ILE A 13 14.29 -26.32 -31.35
N ALA A 14 15.56 -26.72 -31.53
CA ALA A 14 16.69 -26.03 -30.92
C ALA A 14 16.84 -24.58 -31.43
N PHE A 15 16.58 -24.35 -32.73
CA PHE A 15 16.66 -23.02 -33.34
C PHE A 15 15.57 -22.07 -32.81
N ILE A 16 14.33 -22.55 -32.64
CA ILE A 16 13.23 -21.76 -32.06
C ILE A 16 13.49 -21.40 -30.59
N LEU A 17 13.99 -22.36 -29.79
CA LEU A 17 14.39 -22.12 -28.39
C LEU A 17 15.53 -21.08 -28.29
N THR A 18 16.51 -21.16 -29.19
CA THR A 18 17.67 -20.23 -29.20
C THR A 18 17.26 -18.81 -29.60
N LEU A 19 16.35 -18.66 -30.58
CA LEU A 19 15.82 -17.35 -30.99
C LEU A 19 14.98 -16.69 -29.88
N MET A 20 14.24 -17.49 -29.09
CA MET A 20 13.53 -16.98 -27.92
C MET A 20 14.50 -16.48 -26.85
N VAL A 21 15.55 -17.24 -26.51
CA VAL A 21 16.54 -16.84 -25.50
C VAL A 21 17.30 -15.56 -25.89
N LEU A 22 17.66 -15.41 -27.17
CA LEU A 22 18.38 -14.22 -27.65
C LEU A 22 17.50 -12.94 -27.68
N SER A 23 16.18 -13.08 -27.79
CA SER A 23 15.24 -11.95 -27.77
C SER A 23 15.07 -11.33 -26.37
N PHE A 24 15.47 -12.03 -25.30
CA PHE A 24 15.39 -11.55 -23.92
C PHE A 24 16.69 -10.90 -23.40
N ALA A 25 17.79 -10.94 -24.15
CA ALA A 25 19.09 -10.41 -23.72
C ALA A 25 19.31 -8.91 -24.07
N GLY A 26 18.25 -8.21 -24.50
CA GLY A 26 18.31 -6.79 -24.89
C GLY A 26 18.51 -5.84 -23.71
N CYS A 27 19.75 -5.41 -23.51
CA CYS A 27 20.22 -4.14 -22.94
C CYS A 27 19.34 -3.44 -21.88
N LYS A 28 19.58 -3.72 -20.60
CA LYS A 28 19.33 -2.73 -19.54
C LYS A 28 20.49 -1.73 -19.52
N SER A 29 20.29 -0.60 -20.19
CA SER A 29 21.10 0.60 -20.03
C SER A 29 21.09 1.03 -18.55
N LYS A 30 22.28 1.32 -18.01
CA LYS A 30 22.45 1.83 -16.64
C LYS A 30 22.13 3.34 -16.60
N SER A 31 21.40 3.70 -15.54
CA SER A 31 21.40 5.02 -14.86
C SER A 31 20.75 6.23 -15.53
N ASP A 32 19.49 6.11 -15.92
CA ASP A 32 18.55 7.22 -15.69
C ASP A 32 17.71 6.85 -14.46
N ILE A 33 17.83 7.65 -13.39
CA ILE A 33 16.88 7.58 -12.28
C ILE A 33 15.58 8.14 -12.86
N VAL A 34 14.80 7.27 -13.49
CA VAL A 34 13.47 7.61 -14.02
C VAL A 34 12.65 8.05 -12.82
N LYS A 35 12.38 9.36 -12.73
CA LYS A 35 11.46 9.90 -11.72
C LYS A 35 10.14 9.14 -11.89
N SER A 36 9.73 8.46 -10.82
CA SER A 36 8.44 7.76 -10.75
C SER A 36 7.35 8.69 -11.27
N PRO A 37 6.50 8.28 -12.23
CA PRO A 37 5.46 9.14 -12.74
C PRO A 37 4.59 9.64 -11.61
N ARG A 38 4.34 10.94 -11.65
CA ARG A 38 3.53 11.64 -10.67
C ARG A 38 2.19 11.98 -11.31
N VAL A 39 1.11 11.67 -10.61
CA VAL A 39 -0.24 12.04 -10.98
C VAL A 39 -0.76 13.00 -9.93
N TYR A 40 -1.43 14.04 -10.39
CA TYR A 40 -1.95 15.12 -9.56
C TYR A 40 -3.44 14.91 -9.38
N TYR A 41 -3.92 14.98 -8.16
CA TYR A 41 -5.32 14.79 -7.82
C TYR A 41 -5.86 16.06 -7.17
N ASP A 42 -6.82 16.72 -7.83
CA ASP A 42 -7.53 17.86 -7.26
C ASP A 42 -8.68 17.34 -6.41
N PHE A 43 -8.53 17.48 -5.09
CA PHE A 43 -9.45 16.94 -4.10
C PHE A 43 -10.85 17.57 -4.20
N ASN A 44 -10.94 18.86 -4.51
CA ASN A 44 -12.22 19.56 -4.63
C ASN A 44 -12.98 19.14 -5.89
N LYS A 45 -12.27 19.10 -7.03
CA LYS A 45 -12.88 18.73 -8.32
C LYS A 45 -13.09 17.23 -8.46
N LYS A 46 -12.43 16.43 -7.62
CA LYS A 46 -12.34 14.97 -7.76
C LYS A 46 -11.81 14.61 -9.16
N GLN A 47 -10.76 15.29 -9.62
CA GLN A 47 -10.17 15.09 -10.96
C GLN A 47 -8.70 14.71 -10.85
N LEU A 48 -8.24 13.87 -11.79
CA LEU A 48 -6.83 13.46 -11.91
C LEU A 48 -6.18 14.19 -13.07
N TYR A 49 -4.89 14.48 -12.97
CA TYR A 49 -4.11 15.17 -14.00
C TYR A 49 -2.73 14.51 -14.11
N THR A 50 -2.17 14.51 -15.31
CA THR A 50 -0.83 13.98 -15.59
C THR A 50 0.27 15.04 -15.51
N ASP A 51 -0.10 16.31 -15.53
CA ASP A 51 0.81 17.45 -15.48
C ASP A 51 0.54 18.29 -14.23
N ALA A 52 1.61 18.91 -13.70
CA ALA A 52 1.56 19.75 -12.50
C ALA A 52 0.72 21.03 -12.71
N GLU A 53 0.52 21.43 -13.96
CA GLU A 53 -0.23 22.63 -14.33
C GLU A 53 -1.74 22.37 -14.39
N HIS A 54 -2.17 21.12 -14.16
CA HIS A 54 -3.57 20.68 -14.15
C HIS A 54 -4.30 21.03 -15.46
N LYS A 55 -3.60 21.00 -16.60
CA LYS A 55 -4.11 21.46 -17.90
C LYS A 55 -5.23 20.58 -18.45
N ALA A 56 -5.10 19.26 -18.33
CA ALA A 56 -6.07 18.32 -18.90
C ALA A 56 -6.46 17.23 -17.88
N PRO A 57 -7.74 17.13 -17.48
CA PRO A 57 -8.18 16.07 -16.59
C PRO A 57 -8.11 14.72 -17.30
N GLN A 58 -7.68 13.70 -16.56
CA GLN A 58 -7.64 12.31 -16.97
C GLN A 58 -8.95 11.62 -16.63
N ASN A 59 -9.36 10.72 -17.52
CA ASN A 59 -10.50 9.85 -17.26
C ASN A 59 -10.18 8.89 -16.11
N ARG A 60 -11.21 8.58 -15.30
CA ARG A 60 -11.17 7.48 -14.34
C ARG A 60 -11.74 6.25 -15.03
N PRO A 61 -11.05 5.09 -15.06
CA PRO A 61 -9.84 4.71 -14.32
C PRO A 61 -8.53 5.30 -14.89
N LEU A 62 -7.55 5.58 -14.02
CA LEU A 62 -6.21 6.01 -14.42
C LEU A 62 -5.44 4.85 -15.03
N ILE A 63 -4.87 5.02 -16.23
CA ILE A 63 -4.11 3.97 -16.92
C ILE A 63 -2.60 4.23 -16.76
N VAL A 64 -1.86 3.29 -16.15
CA VAL A 64 -0.42 3.42 -15.84
C VAL A 64 0.38 2.24 -16.40
N LYS A 65 1.61 2.47 -16.87
CA LYS A 65 2.52 1.42 -17.37
C LYS A 65 3.18 0.61 -16.22
N GLU A 66 3.38 -0.69 -16.41
CA GLU A 66 3.78 -1.69 -15.39
C GLU A 66 5.07 -1.40 -14.59
N THR A 67 6.00 -0.63 -15.12
CA THR A 67 7.32 -0.43 -14.49
C THR A 67 7.35 0.76 -13.54
N ASN A 68 6.22 1.42 -13.35
CA ASN A 68 6.16 2.71 -12.70
C ASN A 68 5.68 2.55 -11.26
N GLU A 69 6.53 2.94 -10.31
CA GLU A 69 5.99 3.38 -9.03
C GLU A 69 5.12 4.62 -9.28
N LEU A 70 3.95 4.68 -8.67
CA LEU A 70 3.08 5.84 -8.79
C LEU A 70 3.17 6.66 -7.51
N GLN A 71 3.39 7.96 -7.68
CA GLN A 71 3.15 8.95 -6.64
C GLN A 71 1.88 9.72 -6.98
N VAL A 72 0.99 9.86 -6.00
CA VAL A 72 -0.17 10.74 -6.10
C VAL A 72 0.14 12.00 -5.31
N GLU A 73 0.25 13.11 -6.02
CA GLU A 73 0.29 14.44 -5.43
C GLU A 73 -1.13 14.95 -5.30
N MET A 74 -1.51 15.41 -4.12
CA MET A 74 -2.85 15.95 -3.90
C MET A 74 -2.82 17.46 -3.79
N SER A 75 -3.60 18.11 -4.64
CA SER A 75 -3.90 19.54 -4.54
C SER A 75 -5.22 19.74 -3.80
N ASN A 76 -5.34 20.91 -3.14
CA ASN A 76 -6.52 21.27 -2.36
C ASN A 76 -6.89 20.25 -1.28
N PHE A 77 -5.91 19.66 -0.59
CA PHE A 77 -6.12 18.55 0.33
C PHE A 77 -5.75 18.93 1.77
N ASN A 78 -6.54 18.45 2.75
CA ASN A 78 -6.21 18.60 4.17
C ASN A 78 -5.62 17.31 4.79
N PRO A 79 -4.29 17.17 4.88
CA PRO A 79 -3.65 16.00 5.50
C PRO A 79 -3.87 15.90 7.02
N LEU A 80 -4.54 16.85 7.66
CA LEU A 80 -4.93 16.77 9.07
C LEU A 80 -6.27 16.04 9.30
N ASN A 81 -7.12 16.01 8.27
CA ASN A 81 -8.50 15.48 8.35
C ASN A 81 -8.67 14.15 7.60
N TYR A 82 -7.79 13.91 6.64
CA TYR A 82 -7.89 12.77 5.74
C TYR A 82 -6.68 11.84 5.87
N ASP A 83 -6.94 10.55 5.66
CA ASP A 83 -5.94 9.50 5.57
C ASP A 83 -6.05 8.81 4.21
N ILE A 84 -4.93 8.36 3.65
CA ILE A 84 -4.89 7.76 2.32
C ILE A 84 -4.25 6.39 2.43
N VAL A 85 -5.02 5.40 1.98
CA VAL A 85 -4.61 4.00 2.00
C VAL A 85 -4.68 3.46 0.59
N VAL A 86 -3.60 2.85 0.13
CA VAL A 86 -3.60 2.10 -1.13
C VAL A 86 -4.01 0.67 -0.82
N LYS A 87 -5.10 0.23 -1.47
CA LYS A 87 -5.65 -1.12 -1.34
C LYS A 87 -5.43 -1.90 -2.63
N ASP A 88 -5.00 -3.15 -2.46
CA ASP A 88 -5.02 -4.15 -3.52
C ASP A 88 -6.44 -4.70 -3.67
N THR A 89 -7.13 -4.37 -4.76
CA THR A 89 -8.52 -4.80 -5.02
C THR A 89 -8.60 -5.99 -5.99
N ALA A 90 -7.45 -6.51 -6.43
CA ALA A 90 -7.37 -7.60 -7.40
C ALA A 90 -7.94 -8.95 -6.89
N TYR A 91 -8.06 -9.12 -5.57
CA TYR A 91 -8.68 -10.30 -4.96
C TYR A 91 -10.22 -10.21 -5.00
N ASP A 92 -10.79 -9.06 -4.59
CA ASP A 92 -12.25 -8.88 -4.48
C ASP A 92 -12.99 -8.94 -5.83
N ARG A 93 -12.34 -8.52 -6.93
CA ARG A 93 -12.96 -8.61 -8.26
C ARG A 93 -12.99 -10.00 -8.85
N PHE A 94 -12.14 -10.94 -8.43
CA PHE A 94 -12.26 -12.30 -8.95
C PHE A 94 -13.57 -12.92 -8.48
N ASP A 95 -13.92 -12.73 -7.21
CA ASP A 95 -15.18 -13.21 -6.67
C ASP A 95 -16.36 -12.50 -7.34
N LEU A 96 -16.22 -11.21 -7.65
CA LEU A 96 -17.25 -10.45 -8.36
C LEU A 96 -17.42 -10.90 -9.83
N ASP A 97 -16.32 -11.05 -10.56
CA ASP A 97 -16.29 -11.48 -11.97
C ASP A 97 -16.68 -12.97 -12.08
N MET A 98 -16.26 -13.82 -11.13
CA MET A 98 -16.73 -15.20 -11.04
C MET A 98 -18.20 -15.26 -10.66
N LYS A 99 -18.69 -14.39 -9.79
CA LYS A 99 -20.12 -14.34 -9.46
C LYS A 99 -20.94 -13.92 -10.68
N LEU A 100 -20.53 -12.86 -11.40
CA LEU A 100 -21.13 -12.45 -12.67
C LEU A 100 -21.08 -13.57 -13.72
N PHE A 101 -19.95 -14.29 -13.81
CA PHE A 101 -19.79 -15.41 -14.73
C PHE A 101 -20.62 -16.64 -14.32
N ASN A 102 -20.70 -16.94 -13.03
CA ASN A 102 -21.54 -18.01 -12.47
C ASN A 102 -23.02 -17.67 -12.62
N ASP A 103 -23.42 -16.40 -12.48
CA ASP A 103 -24.80 -15.94 -12.70
C ASP A 103 -25.21 -16.10 -14.18
N LEU A 104 -24.23 -16.09 -15.10
CA LEU A 104 -24.42 -16.38 -16.52
C LEU A 104 -24.47 -17.89 -16.82
N ILE A 105 -23.89 -18.73 -15.97
CA ILE A 105 -23.91 -20.19 -16.11
C ILE A 105 -24.99 -20.76 -15.18
N LYS A 106 -26.20 -20.98 -15.71
CA LYS A 106 -27.24 -21.75 -15.00
C LYS A 106 -26.78 -23.20 -14.84
N TYR A 107 -26.25 -23.54 -13.67
CA TYR A 107 -26.02 -24.92 -13.30
C TYR A 107 -27.34 -25.59 -12.89
N PRO A 108 -27.60 -26.85 -13.28
CA PRO A 108 -28.69 -27.64 -12.72
C PRO A 108 -28.41 -27.92 -11.23
N ASP A 109 -29.44 -27.75 -10.39
CA ASP A 109 -29.37 -27.89 -8.93
C ASP A 109 -28.83 -29.27 -8.51
N VAL A 110 -27.58 -29.30 -8.04
CA VAL A 110 -27.00 -30.47 -7.37
C VAL A 110 -27.04 -30.20 -5.87
N LYS A 111 -27.90 -30.93 -5.15
CA LYS A 111 -27.96 -30.92 -3.68
C LYS A 111 -26.68 -31.56 -3.13
N ILE A 112 -25.87 -30.76 -2.43
CA ILE A 112 -24.73 -31.25 -1.66
C ILE A 112 -25.08 -31.05 -0.18
N GLU A 113 -25.07 -32.15 0.58
CA GLU A 113 -25.24 -32.14 2.02
C GLU A 113 -23.97 -31.64 2.74
N PRO A 114 -24.10 -30.80 3.78
CA PRO A 114 -22.97 -30.19 4.45
C PRO A 114 -22.36 -31.11 5.53
N SER A 115 -21.11 -31.51 5.34
CA SER A 115 -20.30 -32.14 6.38
C SER A 115 -19.57 -31.10 7.25
N THR A 116 -20.01 -30.99 8.51
CA THR A 116 -19.25 -30.70 9.75
C THR A 116 -18.03 -29.76 9.71
N LYS A 117 -18.25 -28.53 10.19
CA LYS A 117 -17.21 -27.64 10.74
C LYS A 117 -16.88 -28.02 12.19
N LYS A 118 -15.59 -28.13 12.53
CA LYS A 118 -15.12 -28.16 13.93
C LYS A 118 -13.86 -27.31 14.12
N LEU A 119 -13.99 -26.32 15.01
CA LEU A 119 -13.05 -25.76 15.99
C LEU A 119 -11.64 -25.31 15.54
N LEU A 120 -11.34 -24.03 15.74
CA LEU A 120 -10.37 -23.60 16.77
C LEU A 120 -10.51 -22.09 17.05
N GLY A 121 -10.75 -21.73 18.31
CA GLY A 121 -10.55 -20.38 18.83
C GLY A 121 -9.18 -20.28 19.50
N ASN A 122 -8.73 -19.04 19.73
CA ASN A 122 -8.08 -18.58 20.96
C ASN A 122 -7.83 -17.07 20.88
N GLU A 123 -8.41 -16.35 21.83
CA GLU A 123 -8.11 -14.96 22.17
C GLU A 123 -6.87 -14.90 23.09
N LEU A 124 -6.14 -13.78 23.03
CA LEU A 124 -5.11 -13.40 24.00
C LEU A 124 -5.39 -11.97 24.48
N PRO A 125 -5.21 -11.67 25.79
CA PRO A 125 -5.57 -10.40 26.39
C PRO A 125 -4.48 -9.32 26.22
N PRO A 126 -4.83 -8.03 26.35
CA PRO A 126 -3.89 -6.92 26.36
C PRO A 126 -3.41 -6.62 27.78
N ASP A 127 -2.13 -6.31 27.96
CA ASP A 127 -1.66 -5.28 28.89
C ASP A 127 -0.12 -5.15 28.87
N SER A 128 0.37 -3.92 28.76
CA SER A 128 1.07 -3.22 29.85
C SER A 128 2.16 -2.22 29.38
N LEU A 129 2.08 -1.06 30.06
CA LEU A 129 3.19 -0.20 30.50
C LEU A 129 3.79 0.85 29.55
N ALA A 130 3.27 2.07 29.77
CA ALA A 130 4.05 3.29 29.86
C ALA A 130 5.21 3.16 30.88
N LYS A 131 6.41 3.64 30.49
CA LYS A 131 7.47 4.18 31.36
C LYS A 131 8.67 4.64 30.52
N SER A 132 8.83 5.94 30.31
CA SER A 132 10.16 6.58 30.28
C SER A 132 10.03 8.11 30.30
N ALA A 133 10.13 8.70 31.48
CA ALA A 133 10.50 10.10 31.62
C ALA A 133 11.18 10.26 32.98
N GLU A 134 12.51 10.28 32.98
CA GLU A 134 13.35 10.98 33.95
C GLU A 134 14.82 10.69 33.61
N LYS A 135 15.48 11.63 32.95
CA LYS A 135 16.94 11.79 33.04
C LYS A 135 17.34 13.20 32.59
N GLY A 136 17.89 13.94 33.55
CA GLY A 136 19.04 14.80 33.33
C GLY A 136 18.75 16.27 33.03
N PHE A 137 18.73 17.10 34.07
CA PHE A 137 19.26 18.46 33.94
C PHE A 137 19.90 18.91 35.27
N THR A 138 21.22 18.76 35.37
CA THR A 138 22.05 19.36 36.42
C THR A 138 22.82 20.51 35.81
N GLY A 139 22.55 21.74 36.27
CA GLY A 139 23.44 22.86 36.00
C GLY A 139 22.76 24.22 35.98
N THR A 140 22.57 24.83 37.14
CA THR A 140 22.63 26.30 37.27
C THR A 140 23.30 26.68 38.58
N LYS A 141 24.33 27.52 38.48
CA LYS A 141 25.04 28.12 39.60
C LYS A 141 24.07 28.99 40.40
N LYS A 142 23.95 28.69 41.70
CA LYS A 142 23.31 29.53 42.71
C LYS A 142 23.95 30.93 42.71
N PRO A 143 23.17 32.03 42.69
CA PRO A 143 23.70 33.32 43.10
C PRO A 143 24.04 33.24 44.59
N SER A 144 25.26 33.60 44.97
CA SER A 144 25.64 33.71 46.36
C SER A 144 24.89 34.89 46.98
N ILE A 145 23.87 34.60 47.76
CA ILE A 145 23.31 35.55 48.74
C ILE A 145 24.43 35.75 49.77
N GLY A 146 25.07 36.93 49.73
CA GLY A 146 26.04 37.32 50.73
C GLY A 146 25.34 37.37 52.09
N THR A 147 25.62 36.39 52.94
CA THR A 147 25.21 36.37 54.35
C THR A 147 26.03 37.41 55.11
N THR A 148 25.63 38.67 55.02
CA THR A 148 26.02 39.67 56.01
C THR A 148 25.10 39.48 57.22
N GLN A 149 25.67 38.95 58.30
CA GLN A 149 24.96 38.75 59.56
C GLN A 149 24.46 40.12 60.05
N PRO A 150 23.14 40.34 60.22
CA PRO A 150 22.64 41.64 60.62
C PRO A 150 23.12 41.94 62.04
N SER A 151 23.99 42.95 62.16
CA SER A 151 24.27 43.60 63.43
C SER A 151 22.94 44.06 64.03
N LYS A 152 22.84 44.11 65.37
CA LYS A 152 21.63 44.43 66.15
C LYS A 152 21.00 45.77 65.71
N ALA A 153 20.24 45.77 64.62
CA ALA A 153 19.47 46.92 64.16
C ALA A 153 18.11 46.88 64.86
N THR A 154 18.06 47.49 66.04
CA THR A 154 16.84 47.80 66.79
C THR A 154 16.11 49.01 66.19
N SER A 155 15.77 48.99 64.89
CA SER A 155 15.00 50.10 64.29
C SER A 155 13.84 49.61 63.42
N CYS A 156 12.72 50.33 63.53
CA CYS A 156 11.53 50.14 62.70
C CYS A 156 11.81 50.33 61.20
N ASP A 157 12.92 50.99 60.84
CA ASP A 157 13.34 51.22 59.46
C ASP A 157 13.76 49.93 58.76
N SER A 158 14.35 48.99 59.50
CA SER A 158 14.70 47.67 58.98
C SER A 158 13.43 46.90 58.56
N LEU A 159 12.40 46.91 59.42
CA LEU A 159 11.11 46.28 59.10
C LEU A 159 10.41 47.00 57.93
N SER A 160 10.44 48.33 57.89
CA SER A 160 9.89 49.13 56.79
C SER A 160 10.56 48.81 55.45
N THR A 161 11.88 48.60 55.45
CA THR A 161 12.65 48.21 54.26
C THR A 161 12.24 46.82 53.79
N GLN A 162 12.15 45.85 54.70
CA GLN A 162 11.70 44.48 54.38
C GLN A 162 10.26 44.45 53.84
N LEU A 163 9.36 45.29 54.37
CA LEU A 163 8.00 45.44 53.86
C LEU A 163 7.95 45.99 52.43
N LYS A 164 8.83 46.94 52.09
CA LYS A 164 8.97 47.46 50.72
C LYS A 164 9.51 46.40 49.76
N GLU A 165 10.53 45.64 50.18
CA GLU A 165 11.05 44.53 49.38
C GLU A 165 9.98 43.47 49.12
N LEU A 166 9.19 43.09 50.14
CA LEU A 166 8.07 42.17 49.97
C LEU A 166 7.03 42.72 48.99
N ALA A 167 6.69 44.00 49.08
CA ALA A 167 5.75 44.62 48.15
C ALA A 167 6.25 44.53 46.70
N ASN A 168 7.54 44.73 46.47
CA ASN A 168 8.18 44.60 45.15
C ASN A 168 8.19 43.15 44.65
N ILE A 169 8.48 42.17 45.52
CA ILE A 169 8.41 40.73 45.22
C ILE A 169 6.97 40.35 44.86
N SER A 170 5.98 40.80 45.66
CA SER A 170 4.56 40.58 45.42
C SER A 170 4.11 41.13 44.06
N GLN A 171 4.50 42.36 43.74
CA GLN A 171 4.17 42.98 42.46
C GLN A 171 4.80 42.24 41.28
N SER A 172 6.06 41.80 41.43
CA SER A 172 6.77 41.00 40.43
C SER A 172 6.09 39.65 40.20
N LEU A 173 5.66 38.98 41.28
CA LEU A 173 4.90 37.73 41.18
C LEU A 173 3.55 37.95 40.50
N LYS A 174 2.78 38.96 40.90
CA LYS A 174 1.47 39.26 40.27
C LYS A 174 1.63 39.49 38.77
N LYS A 175 2.68 40.21 38.36
CA LYS A 175 3.03 40.38 36.95
C LYS A 175 3.38 39.05 36.28
N GLY A 176 4.23 38.23 36.89
CA GLY A 176 4.60 36.90 36.38
C GLY A 176 3.40 35.97 36.20
N ILE A 177 2.54 35.88 37.21
CA ILE A 177 1.28 35.11 37.16
C ILE A 177 0.37 35.65 36.06
N SER A 178 0.23 36.97 35.93
CA SER A 178 -0.59 37.57 34.86
C SER A 178 -0.07 37.22 33.46
N LEU A 179 1.24 37.35 33.24
CA LEU A 179 1.88 36.97 31.97
C LEU A 179 1.67 35.48 31.67
N TYR A 180 1.77 34.63 32.69
CA TYR A 180 1.53 33.21 32.56
C TYR A 180 0.07 32.88 32.25
N LYS A 181 -0.91 33.57 32.86
CA LYS A 181 -2.33 33.42 32.50
C LYS A 181 -2.58 33.78 31.03
N THR A 182 -1.96 34.85 30.53
CA THR A 182 -1.99 35.18 29.09
C THR A 182 -1.36 34.07 28.24
N TYR A 183 -0.27 33.46 28.72
CA TYR A 183 0.37 32.34 28.04
C TYR A 183 -0.54 31.10 27.94
N ILE A 184 -1.28 30.78 28.99
CA ILE A 184 -2.29 29.70 28.97
C ILE A 184 -3.39 29.98 27.95
N SER A 185 -3.95 31.19 27.98
CA SER A 185 -4.99 31.58 27.01
C SER A 185 -4.48 31.49 25.56
N ASN A 186 -3.22 31.85 25.33
CA ASN A 186 -2.58 31.66 24.03
C ASN A 186 -2.46 30.19 23.65
N ILE A 187 -2.08 29.29 24.58
CA ILE A 187 -2.04 27.83 24.34
C ILE A 187 -3.41 27.31 23.89
N GLU A 188 -4.49 27.73 24.55
CA GLU A 188 -5.87 27.33 24.19
C GLU A 188 -6.27 27.84 22.80
N ASN A 189 -5.86 29.07 22.45
CA ASN A 189 -6.08 29.63 21.11
C ASN A 189 -5.33 28.83 20.04
N ILE A 190 -4.11 28.36 20.32
CA ILE A 190 -3.33 27.53 19.39
C ILE A 190 -4.02 26.18 19.13
N ILE A 191 -4.52 25.54 20.21
CA ILE A 191 -5.28 24.29 20.08
C ILE A 191 -6.55 24.53 19.25
N SER A 192 -7.28 25.60 19.55
CA SER A 192 -8.51 25.95 18.84
C SER A 192 -8.25 26.24 17.35
N PHE A 193 -7.14 26.92 17.02
CA PHE A 193 -6.72 27.15 15.64
C PHE A 193 -6.40 25.84 14.92
N TYR A 194 -5.72 24.90 15.59
CA TYR A 194 -5.44 23.59 15.01
C TYR A 194 -6.71 22.76 14.78
N ASP A 195 -7.66 22.80 15.72
CA ASP A 195 -8.94 22.11 15.58
C ASP A 195 -9.78 22.76 14.45
N TYR A 196 -9.72 24.09 14.31
CA TYR A 196 -10.27 24.78 13.14
C TYR A 196 -9.64 24.27 11.85
N LEU A 197 -8.30 24.22 11.75
CA LEU A 197 -7.62 23.69 10.56
C LEU A 197 -8.01 22.24 10.26
N LYS A 198 -8.20 21.40 11.28
CA LYS A 198 -8.71 20.03 11.11
C LYS A 198 -10.13 19.97 10.59
N SER A 199 -10.97 20.95 10.92
CA SER A 199 -12.37 20.99 10.47
C SER A 199 -12.49 21.33 8.98
N LEU A 200 -11.48 21.99 8.40
CA LEU A 200 -11.48 22.39 6.99
C LEU A 200 -11.35 21.17 6.07
N GLU A 201 -11.97 21.23 4.90
CA GLU A 201 -11.79 20.19 3.87
C GLU A 201 -10.46 20.36 3.12
N VAL A 202 -10.02 21.62 3.00
CA VAL A 202 -8.82 22.02 2.27
C VAL A 202 -7.99 22.94 3.12
N ILE A 203 -6.68 22.76 3.09
CA ILE A 203 -5.73 23.75 3.61
C ILE A 203 -4.72 24.08 2.51
N ASP A 204 -4.39 25.36 2.37
CA ASP A 204 -3.25 25.79 1.58
C ASP A 204 -2.07 26.16 2.48
N LYS A 205 -0.87 26.17 1.89
CA LYS A 205 0.39 26.36 2.62
C LYS A 205 0.46 27.75 3.25
N LYS A 206 -0.01 28.77 2.54
CA LYS A 206 0.01 30.15 3.00
C LYS A 206 -0.91 30.34 4.19
N MET A 207 -2.11 29.74 4.17
CA MET A 207 -3.02 29.76 5.32
C MET A 207 -2.39 29.12 6.56
N VAL A 208 -1.64 28.03 6.41
CA VAL A 208 -0.91 27.40 7.52
C VAL A 208 0.21 28.32 8.01
N GLU A 209 1.00 28.91 7.12
CA GLU A 209 2.08 29.85 7.46
C GLU A 209 1.56 31.10 8.19
N ASP A 210 0.58 31.79 7.60
CA ASP A 210 -0.06 32.98 8.17
C ASP A 210 -0.74 32.66 9.51
N GLY A 211 -1.36 31.48 9.60
CA GLY A 211 -1.97 30.97 10.82
C GLY A 211 -0.98 30.71 11.94
N ILE A 212 0.19 30.11 11.64
CA ILE A 212 1.28 29.95 12.62
C ILE A 212 1.76 31.32 13.10
N VAL A 213 1.97 32.27 12.19
CA VAL A 213 2.46 33.61 12.56
C VAL A 213 1.47 34.34 13.47
N SER A 214 0.21 34.40 13.06
CA SER A 214 -0.84 35.15 13.75
C SER A 214 -1.29 34.52 15.06
N ASN A 215 -1.42 33.18 15.13
CA ASN A 215 -2.00 32.49 16.29
C ASN A 215 -0.94 31.92 17.25
N ILE A 216 0.32 31.75 16.82
CA ILE A 216 1.37 31.15 17.66
C ILE A 216 2.46 32.19 17.96
N ILE A 217 3.08 32.75 16.92
CA ILE A 217 4.30 33.55 17.10
C ILE A 217 4.00 34.89 17.74
N ILE A 218 3.10 35.67 17.14
CA ILE A 218 2.77 37.02 17.62
C ILE A 218 2.29 36.96 19.10
N PRO A 219 1.36 36.06 19.48
CA PRO A 219 0.91 35.96 20.85
C PRO A 219 2.04 35.58 21.83
N ILE A 220 2.92 34.64 21.48
CA ILE A 220 4.02 34.25 22.37
C ILE A 220 5.10 35.34 22.46
N ASN A 221 5.41 36.02 21.35
CA ASN A 221 6.33 37.16 21.33
C ASN A 221 5.85 38.34 22.18
N SER A 222 4.53 38.54 22.27
CA SER A 222 3.94 39.60 23.10
C SER A 222 4.20 39.37 24.60
N ILE A 223 4.34 38.11 25.02
CA ILE A 223 4.61 37.73 26.41
C ILE A 223 6.11 37.71 26.70
N PHE A 224 6.90 37.23 25.74
CA PHE A 224 8.35 37.09 25.86
C PHE A 224 9.08 37.92 24.80
N PRO A 225 8.95 39.27 24.83
CA PRO A 225 9.68 40.13 23.92
C PRO A 225 11.18 39.90 24.13
N SER A 226 11.96 39.85 23.04
CA SER A 226 13.41 39.55 22.96
C SER A 226 13.85 38.08 22.89
N LYS A 227 13.00 37.08 23.16
CA LYS A 227 13.42 35.65 23.13
C LYS A 227 13.14 34.92 21.82
N LEU A 228 12.37 35.51 20.90
CA LEU A 228 11.86 34.83 19.70
C LEU A 228 12.17 35.63 18.44
N LYS A 229 12.61 34.92 17.41
CA LYS A 229 12.91 35.53 16.11
C LYS A 229 11.64 35.63 15.27
N THR A 230 11.40 36.80 14.68
CA THR A 230 10.16 37.13 13.94
C THR A 230 10.21 36.82 12.45
N SER A 231 11.39 36.53 11.87
CA SER A 231 11.48 36.23 10.44
C SER A 231 10.99 34.81 10.15
N SER A 232 10.08 34.66 9.17
CA SER A 232 9.39 33.40 8.80
C SER A 232 10.33 32.19 8.60
N SER A 233 11.57 32.41 8.18
CA SER A 233 12.59 31.36 8.01
C SER A 233 13.29 30.92 9.30
N GLN A 234 13.20 31.70 10.38
CA GLN A 234 13.81 31.43 11.69
C GLN A 234 12.80 31.09 12.79
N VAL A 235 11.51 31.39 12.57
CA VAL A 235 10.37 31.01 13.41
C VAL A 235 10.45 29.57 13.90
N PHE A 236 10.85 28.66 13.02
CA PHE A 236 10.81 27.22 13.27
C PHE A 236 11.94 26.69 14.16
N LYS A 237 12.84 27.58 14.63
CA LYS A 237 13.96 27.25 15.54
C LYS A 237 13.74 27.77 16.96
N ASN A 238 12.54 28.25 17.26
CA ASN A 238 12.22 28.81 18.57
C ASN A 238 12.15 27.70 19.63
N ASP A 239 12.90 27.86 20.72
CA ASP A 239 12.96 26.92 21.84
C ASP A 239 11.81 27.16 22.82
N PHE A 240 10.60 26.73 22.43
CA PHE A 240 9.41 26.87 23.27
C PHE A 240 9.54 26.16 24.61
N ILE A 241 10.24 25.01 24.64
CA ILE A 241 10.52 24.27 25.88
C ILE A 241 11.39 25.13 26.79
N GLY A 242 12.48 25.70 26.27
CA GLY A 242 13.35 26.58 27.02
C GLY A 242 12.63 27.83 27.55
N ILE A 243 11.71 28.41 26.78
CA ILE A 243 10.90 29.57 27.21
C ILE A 243 9.95 29.18 28.35
N GLU A 244 9.22 28.07 28.20
CA GLU A 244 8.30 27.55 29.21
C GLU A 244 9.06 27.24 30.50
N THR A 245 10.16 26.49 30.40
CA THR A 245 10.99 26.09 31.54
C THR A 245 11.61 27.31 32.22
N SER A 246 12.17 28.26 31.46
CA SER A 246 12.70 29.52 32.00
C SER A 246 11.65 30.31 32.77
N SER A 247 10.43 30.41 32.24
CA SER A 247 9.36 31.21 32.85
C SER A 247 8.84 30.55 34.14
N TYR A 248 8.72 29.22 34.13
CA TYR A 248 8.34 28.46 35.32
C TYR A 248 9.42 28.58 36.42
N GLN A 249 10.70 28.45 36.07
CA GLN A 249 11.81 28.58 37.01
C GLN A 249 11.92 30.00 37.61
N GLU A 250 11.63 31.04 36.82
CA GLU A 250 11.56 32.42 37.35
C GLU A 250 10.49 32.56 38.43
N ILE A 251 9.30 31.95 38.25
CA ILE A 251 8.22 31.98 39.24
C ILE A 251 8.57 31.16 40.49
N LEU A 252 9.20 29.98 40.33
CA LEU A 252 9.69 29.19 41.46
C LEU A 252 10.76 29.93 42.27
N LYS A 253 11.67 30.65 41.59
CA LYS A 253 12.65 31.48 42.30
C LYS A 253 11.99 32.58 43.12
N ILE A 254 10.97 33.25 42.56
CA ILE A 254 10.20 34.27 43.30
C ILE A 254 9.47 33.64 44.50
N LYS A 255 8.97 32.40 44.40
CA LYS A 255 8.39 31.65 45.53
C LYS A 255 9.40 31.44 46.64
N ASP A 256 10.60 31.00 46.30
CA ASP A 256 11.65 30.74 47.28
C ASP A 256 12.13 32.02 47.96
N ASP A 257 12.31 33.11 47.19
CA ASP A 257 12.66 34.43 47.72
C ASP A 257 11.57 34.95 48.68
N LEU A 258 10.29 34.76 48.34
CA LEU A 258 9.16 35.11 49.20
C LEU A 258 9.16 34.32 50.51
N LYS A 259 9.37 33.00 50.44
CA LYS A 259 9.44 32.14 51.64
C LYS A 259 10.56 32.56 52.58
N ALA A 260 11.74 32.86 52.03
CA ALA A 260 12.88 33.36 52.79
C ALA A 260 12.54 34.69 53.49
N GLN A 261 11.84 35.60 52.80
CA GLN A 261 11.42 36.88 53.36
C GLN A 261 10.36 36.74 54.47
N ILE A 262 9.39 35.84 54.29
CA ILE A 262 8.39 35.50 55.33
C ILE A 262 9.06 34.97 56.59
N GLU A 263 10.03 34.06 56.43
CA GLU A 263 10.77 33.50 57.56
C GLU A 263 11.59 34.58 58.29
N LEU A 264 12.21 35.50 57.54
CA LEU A 264 13.00 36.60 58.09
C LEU A 264 12.13 37.58 58.88
N VAL A 265 10.97 37.99 58.34
CA VAL A 265 10.01 38.87 59.04
C VAL A 265 9.41 38.19 60.27
N GLY A 266 9.15 36.87 60.20
CA GLY A 266 8.65 36.08 61.33
C GLY A 266 9.57 36.11 62.56
N LYS A 267 10.89 36.25 62.35
CA LYS A 267 11.91 36.32 63.41
C LYS A 267 11.98 37.67 64.13
N PHE A 268 11.35 38.73 63.62
CA PHE A 268 11.34 40.04 64.29
C PHE A 268 10.49 40.00 65.57
N LYS A 269 11.12 40.39 66.68
CA LYS A 269 10.43 40.67 67.95
C LYS A 269 9.91 42.10 67.95
N LYS A 270 8.72 42.32 68.52
CA LYS A 270 8.10 43.64 68.65
C LYS A 270 9.05 44.62 69.36
N PRO A 271 9.49 45.72 68.72
CA PRO A 271 10.27 46.74 69.39
C PRO A 271 9.40 47.51 70.39
N LYS A 272 9.96 47.91 71.54
CA LYS A 272 9.22 48.68 72.57
C LYS A 272 8.69 50.04 72.09
N VAL A 273 9.24 50.60 71.03
CA VAL A 273 9.01 51.99 70.58
C VAL A 273 8.16 52.06 69.29
N CYS A 274 7.60 50.94 68.83
CA CYS A 274 6.95 50.88 67.51
C CYS A 274 5.47 50.48 67.62
N GLU A 275 4.60 51.46 67.81
CA GLU A 275 3.15 51.25 67.94
C GLU A 275 2.51 50.64 66.68
N SER A 276 3.04 50.96 65.50
CA SER A 276 2.55 50.45 64.22
C SER A 276 3.04 49.04 63.86
N PHE A 277 3.88 48.40 64.70
CA PHE A 277 4.50 47.10 64.39
C PHE A 277 3.47 46.00 64.16
N ASP A 278 2.48 45.88 65.05
CA ASP A 278 1.49 44.80 64.99
C ASP A 278 0.59 44.92 63.76
N ALA A 279 0.17 46.14 63.43
CA ALA A 279 -0.63 46.41 62.24
C ALA A 279 0.13 46.09 60.94
N ASN A 280 1.40 46.51 60.88
CA ASN A 280 2.27 46.25 59.72
C ASN A 280 2.56 44.74 59.57
N LYS A 281 2.80 44.04 60.68
CA LYS A 281 3.01 42.59 60.70
C LYS A 281 1.74 41.82 60.29
N ALA A 282 0.57 42.21 60.80
CA ALA A 282 -0.69 41.58 60.40
C ALA A 282 -0.99 41.77 58.91
N LYS A 283 -0.72 42.96 58.36
CA LYS A 283 -0.82 43.23 56.93
C LYS A 283 0.14 42.35 56.13
N PHE A 284 1.40 42.26 56.55
CA PHE A 284 2.40 41.38 55.96
C PHE A 284 1.95 39.92 55.93
N ASP A 285 1.45 39.38 57.05
CA ASP A 285 1.01 37.99 57.16
C ASP A 285 -0.21 37.71 56.26
N LYS A 286 -1.10 38.69 56.10
CA LYS A 286 -2.25 38.59 55.18
C LYS A 286 -1.80 38.59 53.73
N ASP A 287 -0.97 39.54 53.34
CA ASP A 287 -0.48 39.68 51.97
C ASP A 287 0.38 38.47 51.58
N SER A 288 1.28 38.03 52.45
CA SER A 288 2.13 36.84 52.28
C SER A 288 1.31 35.57 52.05
N ARG A 289 0.25 35.34 52.84
CA ARG A 289 -0.64 34.19 52.66
C ARG A 289 -1.40 34.22 51.34
N ALA A 290 -1.90 35.40 50.94
CA ALA A 290 -2.58 35.55 49.66
C ALA A 290 -1.63 35.27 48.48
N ILE A 291 -0.37 35.72 48.58
CA ILE A 291 0.66 35.47 47.57
C ILE A 291 1.02 33.98 47.51
N LEU A 292 1.27 33.31 48.65
CA LEU A 292 1.55 31.87 48.68
C LEU A 292 0.39 31.05 48.08
N SER A 293 -0.85 31.39 48.44
CA SER A 293 -2.04 30.74 47.87
C SER A 293 -2.09 30.89 46.34
N ALA A 294 -1.74 32.07 45.80
CA ALA A 294 -1.70 32.29 44.36
C ALA A 294 -0.58 31.48 43.66
N ILE A 295 0.54 31.23 44.36
CA ILE A 295 1.62 30.37 43.84
C ILE A 295 1.19 28.90 43.82
N ASP A 296 0.52 28.42 44.87
CA ASP A 296 0.06 27.04 44.93
C ASP A 296 -1.05 26.77 43.90
N GLU A 297 -1.94 27.74 43.67
CA GLU A 297 -2.90 27.72 42.55
C GLU A 297 -2.18 27.68 41.19
N PHE A 298 -1.13 28.50 41.03
CA PHE A 298 -0.29 28.51 39.83
C PHE A 298 0.39 27.16 39.59
N GLU A 299 1.04 26.55 40.58
CA GLU A 299 1.71 25.25 40.44
C GLU A 299 0.72 24.13 40.11
N THR A 300 -0.45 24.17 40.76
CA THR A 300 -1.54 23.22 40.50
C THR A 300 -2.03 23.36 39.06
N SER A 301 -2.24 24.60 38.59
CA SER A 301 -2.65 24.90 37.21
C SER A 301 -1.56 24.52 36.19
N HIS A 302 -0.29 24.84 36.47
CA HIS A 302 0.85 24.46 35.64
C HIS A 302 0.89 22.95 35.42
N LYS A 303 0.85 22.18 36.51
CA LYS A 303 0.91 20.72 36.47
C LYS A 303 -0.28 20.07 35.78
N ASN A 304 -1.49 20.54 36.08
CA ASN A 304 -2.71 19.85 35.67
C ASN A 304 -3.28 20.35 34.33
N ILE A 305 -3.00 21.59 33.94
CA ILE A 305 -3.56 22.23 32.74
C ILE A 305 -2.45 22.52 31.73
N VAL A 306 -1.40 23.21 32.15
CA VAL A 306 -0.41 23.75 31.20
C VAL A 306 0.49 22.67 30.66
N LEU A 307 1.10 21.83 31.49
CA LEU A 307 2.02 20.81 31.03
C LEU A 307 1.37 19.82 30.02
N PRO A 308 0.16 19.28 30.27
CA PRO A 308 -0.52 18.42 29.29
C PRO A 308 -0.89 19.15 28.00
N ASN A 309 -1.34 20.41 28.08
CA ASN A 309 -1.70 21.18 26.89
C ASN A 309 -0.47 21.66 26.11
N PHE A 310 0.64 21.93 26.80
CA PHE A 310 1.89 22.32 26.18
C PHE A 310 2.48 21.19 25.34
N THR A 311 2.46 19.94 25.82
CA THR A 311 2.86 18.79 25.00
C THR A 311 1.99 18.66 23.74
N LYS A 312 0.67 18.84 23.88
CA LYS A 312 -0.25 18.84 22.71
C LYS A 312 0.09 19.96 21.74
N VAL A 313 0.32 21.18 22.24
CA VAL A 313 0.71 22.34 21.42
C VAL A 313 2.02 22.09 20.70
N MET A 314 3.02 21.48 21.35
CA MET A 314 4.29 21.14 20.69
C MET A 314 4.10 20.17 19.53
N LEU A 315 3.30 19.10 19.73
CA LEU A 315 2.98 18.15 18.66
C LEU A 315 2.19 18.81 17.52
N VAL A 316 1.22 19.67 17.86
CA VAL A 316 0.46 20.48 16.91
C VAL A 316 1.40 21.38 16.11
N TYR A 317 2.29 22.09 16.80
CA TYR A 317 3.22 23.01 16.20
C TYR A 317 4.18 22.29 15.25
N GLU A 318 4.81 21.19 15.69
CA GLU A 318 5.66 20.34 14.83
C GLU A 318 4.91 19.86 13.58
N LYS A 319 3.65 19.44 13.75
CA LYS A 319 2.82 19.03 12.61
C LYS A 319 2.56 20.20 11.66
N LEU A 320 2.17 21.36 12.16
CA LEU A 320 1.95 22.56 11.35
C LEU A 320 3.24 23.02 10.66
N GLN A 321 4.40 22.93 11.31
CA GLN A 321 5.69 23.19 10.67
C GLN A 321 5.95 22.23 9.52
N SER A 322 5.69 20.94 9.71
CA SER A 322 5.92 19.93 8.67
C SER A 322 5.07 20.22 7.43
N LEU A 323 3.85 20.74 7.62
CA LEU A 323 2.95 21.14 6.54
C LEU A 323 3.41 22.42 5.85
N ALA A 324 3.84 23.43 6.61
CA ALA A 324 4.38 24.67 6.04
C ALA A 324 5.66 24.43 5.21
N LYS A 325 6.51 23.48 5.64
CA LYS A 325 7.75 23.13 4.91
C LYS A 325 7.53 22.22 3.71
N ALA A 326 6.41 21.49 3.66
CA ALA A 326 6.10 20.60 2.56
C ALA A 326 5.79 21.40 1.28
N ASP A 327 6.44 21.02 0.19
CA ASP A 327 6.14 21.50 -1.16
C ASP A 327 6.27 20.32 -2.13
N PRO A 328 5.16 19.75 -2.62
CA PRO A 328 3.75 20.09 -2.35
C PRO A 328 3.32 19.75 -0.91
N LEU A 329 2.19 20.29 -0.46
CA LEU A 329 1.59 20.01 0.86
C LEU A 329 1.44 18.51 1.13
N PHE A 330 1.08 17.74 0.10
CA PHE A 330 0.92 16.31 0.23
C PHE A 330 1.31 15.56 -1.05
N VAL A 331 2.25 14.63 -0.88
CA VAL A 331 2.60 13.63 -1.88
C VAL A 331 2.58 12.28 -1.18
N THR A 332 1.88 11.31 -1.76
CA THR A 332 1.92 9.95 -1.22
C THR A 332 3.33 9.37 -1.33
N LYS A 333 3.60 8.32 -0.56
CA LYS A 333 4.74 7.45 -0.86
C LYS A 333 4.62 6.91 -2.28
N SER A 334 5.77 6.57 -2.87
CA SER A 334 5.83 5.82 -4.11
C SER A 334 5.21 4.44 -3.88
N TYR A 335 4.21 4.07 -4.68
CA TYR A 335 3.61 2.74 -4.60
C TYR A 335 3.94 1.93 -5.84
N PRO A 336 4.51 0.72 -5.71
CA PRO A 336 4.73 -0.15 -6.85
C PRO A 336 3.37 -0.62 -7.38
N ILE A 337 3.02 -0.19 -8.58
CA ILE A 337 1.79 -0.63 -9.23
C ILE A 337 2.09 -1.96 -9.93
N ASN A 338 1.93 -3.06 -9.19
CA ASN A 338 2.24 -4.40 -9.68
C ASN A 338 1.00 -5.31 -9.84
N LYS A 339 -0.20 -4.79 -9.57
CA LYS A 339 -1.50 -5.48 -9.74
C LYS A 339 -2.38 -4.78 -10.75
N ASP A 340 -3.22 -5.54 -11.47
CA ASP A 340 -4.04 -5.02 -12.59
C ASP A 340 -4.99 -3.91 -12.19
N LEU A 341 -5.46 -3.98 -10.95
CA LEU A 341 -6.31 -3.00 -10.35
C LEU A 341 -5.81 -2.74 -8.93
N GLN A 342 -5.42 -1.49 -8.71
CA GLN A 342 -5.16 -0.94 -7.40
C GLN A 342 -6.07 0.24 -7.16
N MET A 343 -6.41 0.47 -5.91
CA MET A 343 -7.28 1.56 -5.54
C MET A 343 -6.58 2.43 -4.50
N VAL A 344 -6.39 3.70 -4.81
CA VAL A 344 -6.02 4.69 -3.80
C VAL A 344 -7.31 5.14 -3.16
N THR A 345 -7.54 4.70 -1.92
CA THR A 345 -8.75 5.03 -1.17
C THR A 345 -8.44 6.17 -0.21
N ILE A 346 -9.30 7.17 -0.23
CA ILE A 346 -9.19 8.38 0.60
C ILE A 346 -10.22 8.26 1.70
N TYR A 347 -9.76 8.28 2.95
CA TYR A 347 -10.58 8.17 4.14
C TYR A 347 -10.68 9.51 4.84
N LYS A 348 -11.89 9.90 5.25
CA LYS A 348 -12.11 10.98 6.20
C LYS A 348 -12.06 10.42 7.62
N TYR A 349 -11.26 11.01 8.49
CA TYR A 349 -11.24 10.65 9.89
C TYR A 349 -12.38 11.38 10.63
N ASN A 350 -13.25 10.63 11.29
CA ASN A 350 -14.24 11.22 12.18
C ASN A 350 -13.67 11.26 13.61
N PRO A 351 -13.35 12.44 14.15
CA PRO A 351 -12.75 12.56 15.48
C PRO A 351 -13.72 12.17 16.61
N VAL A 352 -15.04 12.29 16.39
CA VAL A 352 -16.07 11.97 17.39
C VAL A 352 -16.17 10.46 17.58
N THR A 353 -16.27 9.71 16.49
CA THR A 353 -16.40 8.24 16.52
C THR A 353 -15.06 7.51 16.49
N LYS A 354 -13.96 8.24 16.25
CA LYS A 354 -12.62 7.69 15.98
C LYS A 354 -12.59 6.69 14.81
N SER A 355 -13.55 6.77 13.89
CA SER A 355 -13.68 5.86 12.76
C SER A 355 -13.20 6.50 11.45
N LYS A 356 -12.78 5.66 10.50
CA LYS A 356 -12.47 6.08 9.13
C LYS A 356 -13.67 5.82 8.24
N GLN A 357 -14.11 6.84 7.52
CA GLN A 357 -15.17 6.72 6.51
C GLN A 357 -14.57 6.94 5.13
N GLU A 358 -14.90 6.08 4.17
CA GLU A 358 -14.46 6.25 2.78
C GLU A 358 -15.06 7.54 2.19
N HIS A 359 -14.20 8.37 1.61
CA HIS A 359 -14.55 9.66 1.02
C HIS A 359 -14.52 9.64 -0.51
N ASP A 360 -13.43 9.14 -1.09
CA ASP A 360 -13.30 8.93 -2.54
C ASP A 360 -12.30 7.80 -2.81
N ALA A 361 -12.35 7.25 -4.02
CA ALA A 361 -11.51 6.18 -4.49
C ALA A 361 -11.01 6.44 -5.91
N ILE A 362 -9.70 6.31 -6.10
CA ILE A 362 -9.05 6.41 -7.41
C ILE A 362 -8.70 5.00 -7.87
N ASN A 363 -9.39 4.54 -8.91
CA ASN A 363 -9.08 3.27 -9.57
C ASN A 363 -7.88 3.44 -10.51
N ILE A 364 -6.83 2.68 -10.26
CA ILE A 364 -5.62 2.60 -11.08
C ILE A 364 -5.66 1.28 -11.85
N GLN A 365 -5.58 1.36 -13.17
CA GLN A 365 -5.49 0.24 -14.07
C GLN A 365 -4.12 0.18 -14.71
N LEU A 366 -3.51 -1.00 -14.69
CA LEU A 366 -2.26 -1.22 -15.38
C LEU A 366 -2.49 -1.50 -16.86
N THR A 367 -1.66 -0.87 -17.70
CA THR A 367 -1.42 -1.29 -19.09
C THR A 367 0.00 -1.80 -19.20
N ARG A 368 0.22 -2.94 -19.86
CA ARG A 368 1.53 -3.60 -19.87
C ARG A 368 2.18 -3.62 -21.25
N GLY A 369 1.65 -2.89 -22.23
CA GLY A 369 2.19 -2.92 -23.59
C GLY A 369 2.18 -4.35 -24.12
N PHE A 370 3.35 -4.92 -24.42
CA PHE A 370 3.48 -6.31 -24.84
C PHE A 370 3.85 -7.22 -23.66
N ARG A 371 3.12 -8.33 -23.50
CA ARG A 371 3.33 -9.32 -22.43
C ARG A 371 3.47 -10.72 -23.00
N ILE A 372 4.33 -11.51 -22.34
CA ILE A 372 4.48 -12.94 -22.57
C ILE A 372 4.00 -13.68 -21.32
N ASP A 373 3.05 -14.60 -21.49
CA ASP A 373 2.47 -15.40 -20.41
C ASP A 373 2.52 -16.90 -20.71
N VAL A 374 2.59 -17.70 -19.64
CA VAL A 374 2.50 -19.16 -19.72
C VAL A 374 1.16 -19.62 -19.14
N SER A 375 0.47 -20.48 -19.88
CA SER A 375 -0.80 -21.06 -19.47
C SER A 375 -0.83 -22.57 -19.70
N GLY A 376 -1.75 -23.26 -19.04
CA GLY A 376 -2.00 -24.70 -19.20
C GLY A 376 -3.46 -24.91 -19.52
N GLY A 377 -3.76 -25.88 -20.37
CA GLY A 377 -5.12 -26.07 -20.83
C GLY A 377 -5.37 -27.40 -21.51
N VAL A 378 -6.59 -27.50 -22.02
CA VAL A 378 -7.06 -28.62 -22.83
C VAL A 378 -7.35 -28.14 -24.24
N PHE A 379 -7.23 -29.04 -25.20
CA PHE A 379 -7.59 -28.76 -26.58
C PHE A 379 -8.39 -29.89 -27.20
N VAL A 380 -9.14 -29.53 -28.25
CA VAL A 380 -9.73 -30.43 -29.23
C VAL A 380 -9.16 -30.11 -30.61
N SER A 381 -9.05 -31.12 -31.46
CA SER A 381 -8.45 -30.97 -32.79
C SER A 381 -9.01 -31.96 -33.79
N GLY A 382 -8.86 -31.63 -35.08
CA GLY A 382 -9.18 -32.53 -36.17
C GLY A 382 -8.06 -33.52 -36.51
N LEU A 383 -7.15 -33.84 -35.59
CA LEU A 383 -6.05 -34.81 -35.83
C LEU A 383 -6.54 -36.28 -35.89
N TYR A 384 -7.85 -36.48 -35.80
CA TYR A 384 -8.51 -37.75 -36.03
C TYR A 384 -8.26 -38.26 -37.47
N ASP A 385 -7.96 -39.56 -37.61
CA ASP A 385 -7.87 -40.21 -38.91
C ASP A 385 -8.98 -41.24 -39.05
N LYS A 386 -10.10 -40.83 -39.65
CA LYS A 386 -11.28 -41.68 -39.84
C LYS A 386 -10.93 -43.02 -40.50
N LYS A 387 -9.95 -43.04 -41.42
CA LYS A 387 -9.53 -44.27 -42.09
C LYS A 387 -8.81 -45.21 -41.12
N TYR A 388 -7.93 -44.69 -40.27
CA TYR A 388 -7.24 -45.50 -39.26
C TYR A 388 -8.23 -46.17 -38.28
N TYR A 389 -9.23 -45.42 -37.82
CA TYR A 389 -10.24 -45.90 -36.87
C TYR A 389 -11.39 -46.70 -37.51
N SER A 390 -11.55 -46.67 -38.84
CA SER A 390 -12.58 -47.46 -39.52
C SER A 390 -12.22 -48.94 -39.68
N TYR A 391 -10.97 -49.34 -39.42
CA TYR A 391 -10.57 -50.74 -39.43
C TYR A 391 -10.85 -51.36 -38.05
N ASN A 392 -11.93 -52.14 -37.96
CA ASN A 392 -12.30 -52.91 -36.77
C ASN A 392 -11.62 -54.31 -36.77
N LYS A 393 -11.74 -55.03 -35.64
CA LYS A 393 -11.25 -56.41 -35.47
C LYS A 393 -11.86 -57.40 -36.46
N ASP A 394 -13.01 -57.03 -37.04
CA ASP A 394 -13.77 -57.80 -38.01
C ASP A 394 -13.60 -57.27 -39.44
N SER A 395 -12.60 -56.41 -39.69
CA SER A 395 -12.33 -55.88 -41.02
C SER A 395 -11.77 -57.01 -41.87
N ILE A 396 -12.56 -57.44 -42.84
CA ILE A 396 -12.19 -58.50 -43.77
C ILE A 396 -11.29 -57.90 -44.83
N PHE A 397 -10.04 -58.36 -44.87
CA PHE A 397 -9.12 -58.03 -45.96
C PHE A 397 -9.22 -59.11 -47.05
N ILE A 398 -9.54 -58.70 -48.28
CA ILE A 398 -9.53 -59.60 -49.43
C ILE A 398 -8.10 -59.63 -49.96
N SER A 399 -7.43 -60.78 -49.82
CA SER A 399 -6.11 -61.01 -50.39
C SER A 399 -6.28 -61.78 -51.70
N LYS A 400 -5.78 -61.24 -52.80
CA LYS A 400 -5.73 -61.96 -54.07
C LYS A 400 -4.45 -62.79 -54.10
N ILE A 401 -4.59 -64.12 -54.02
CA ILE A 401 -3.47 -65.05 -54.04
C ILE A 401 -3.23 -65.49 -55.48
N LEU A 402 -1.99 -65.36 -55.96
CA LEU A 402 -1.55 -65.94 -57.22
C LEU A 402 -1.27 -67.43 -56.98
N GLN A 403 -2.26 -68.27 -57.28
CA GLN A 403 -2.10 -69.72 -57.16
C GLN A 403 -2.07 -70.30 -58.58
N LYS A 404 -0.91 -70.88 -58.96
CA LYS A 404 -0.69 -71.48 -60.29
C LYS A 404 -0.99 -70.54 -61.48
N GLY A 405 -0.61 -69.26 -61.37
CA GLY A 405 -0.77 -68.29 -62.47
C GLY A 405 -2.17 -67.68 -62.61
N THR A 406 -3.13 -68.07 -61.77
CA THR A 406 -4.46 -67.47 -61.72
C THR A 406 -4.63 -66.68 -60.42
N VAL A 407 -5.21 -65.48 -60.52
CA VAL A 407 -5.49 -64.62 -59.38
C VAL A 407 -6.79 -65.10 -58.73
N ILE A 408 -6.72 -65.70 -57.54
CA ILE A 408 -7.88 -66.18 -56.79
C ILE A 408 -8.11 -65.26 -55.59
N ASP A 409 -9.34 -64.77 -55.43
CA ASP A 409 -9.73 -63.95 -54.28
C ASP A 409 -9.87 -64.85 -53.05
N SER A 410 -8.98 -64.68 -52.07
CA SER A 410 -9.03 -65.36 -50.78
C SER A 410 -9.43 -64.38 -49.68
N THR A 411 -10.50 -64.71 -48.97
CA THR A 411 -10.98 -63.92 -47.83
C THR A 411 -10.16 -64.30 -46.60
N ILE A 412 -9.22 -63.44 -46.19
CA ILE A 412 -8.46 -63.65 -44.95
C ILE A 412 -9.25 -63.00 -43.80
N SER A 413 -9.88 -63.84 -42.98
CA SER A 413 -10.54 -63.43 -41.73
C SER A 413 -9.54 -63.45 -40.56
N ASP A 414 -8.46 -62.68 -40.65
CA ASP A 414 -7.54 -62.53 -39.52
C ASP A 414 -8.12 -61.53 -38.51
N LYS A 415 -8.37 -62.02 -37.29
CA LYS A 415 -8.87 -61.21 -36.17
C LYS A 415 -7.73 -60.37 -35.60
N PHE A 416 -7.50 -59.19 -36.14
CA PHE A 416 -6.54 -58.25 -35.55
C PHE A 416 -7.05 -57.74 -34.20
N THR A 417 -6.16 -57.56 -33.23
CA THR A 417 -6.48 -56.84 -32.00
C THR A 417 -6.75 -55.38 -32.36
N ALA A 418 -8.02 -55.02 -32.57
CA ALA A 418 -8.41 -53.65 -32.82
C ALA A 418 -7.97 -52.79 -31.64
N ILE A 419 -7.27 -51.70 -31.94
CA ILE A 419 -7.05 -50.63 -30.98
C ILE A 419 -8.38 -49.87 -30.97
N TYR A 420 -9.26 -50.22 -30.05
CA TYR A 420 -10.52 -49.52 -29.87
C TYR A 420 -10.22 -48.09 -29.38
N SER A 421 -10.72 -47.10 -30.09
CA SER A 421 -11.21 -45.90 -29.43
C SER A 421 -12.67 -46.15 -29.12
N THR A 422 -13.03 -46.23 -27.84
CA THR A 422 -14.42 -46.47 -27.37
C THR A 422 -15.34 -45.26 -27.56
N SER A 423 -14.91 -44.26 -28.34
CA SER A 423 -15.56 -42.96 -28.46
C SER A 423 -15.99 -42.69 -29.90
N ASP A 424 -17.27 -42.40 -30.10
CA ASP A 424 -17.82 -41.91 -31.38
C ASP A 424 -17.32 -40.48 -31.75
N ALA A 425 -16.51 -39.87 -30.88
CA ALA A 425 -15.94 -38.55 -31.10
C ALA A 425 -14.96 -38.56 -32.30
N LYS A 426 -15.36 -37.90 -33.39
CA LYS A 426 -14.52 -37.69 -34.59
C LYS A 426 -13.49 -36.56 -34.40
N PHE A 427 -12.97 -36.40 -33.19
CA PHE A 427 -11.99 -35.38 -32.83
C PHE A 427 -10.96 -35.97 -31.85
N SER A 428 -9.78 -35.38 -31.82
CA SER A 428 -8.74 -35.72 -30.84
C SER A 428 -8.70 -34.67 -29.74
N TYR A 429 -8.42 -35.07 -28.51
CA TYR A 429 -8.27 -34.15 -27.38
C TYR A 429 -6.96 -34.37 -26.64
N GLY A 430 -6.54 -33.38 -25.86
CA GLY A 430 -5.27 -33.43 -25.17
C GLY A 430 -5.05 -32.30 -24.17
N GLY A 431 -3.95 -32.37 -23.44
CA GLY A 431 -3.46 -31.32 -22.56
C GLY A 431 -2.30 -30.57 -23.19
N MET A 432 -2.18 -29.27 -22.94
CA MET A 432 -1.16 -28.43 -23.56
C MET A 432 -0.72 -27.29 -22.65
N VAL A 433 0.58 -26.99 -22.69
CA VAL A 433 1.16 -25.77 -22.13
C VAL A 433 1.33 -24.78 -23.27
N TYR A 434 0.89 -23.55 -23.06
CA TYR A 434 0.88 -22.48 -24.04
C TYR A 434 1.80 -21.34 -23.58
N LEU A 435 2.58 -20.81 -24.50
CA LEU A 435 3.28 -19.54 -24.37
C LEU A 435 2.54 -18.51 -25.23
N HIS A 436 1.93 -17.51 -24.59
CA HIS A 436 1.17 -16.45 -25.26
C HIS A 436 2.01 -15.19 -25.38
N GLY A 437 1.98 -14.53 -26.54
CA GLY A 437 2.43 -13.16 -26.72
C GLY A 437 1.25 -12.27 -27.11
N HIS A 438 0.96 -11.25 -26.32
CA HIS A 438 -0.20 -10.37 -26.57
C HIS A 438 0.05 -8.94 -26.11
N SER A 439 -0.69 -8.00 -26.70
CA SER A 439 -0.78 -6.65 -26.17
C SER A 439 -1.76 -6.65 -25.00
N GLN A 440 -1.30 -6.26 -23.81
CA GLN A 440 -2.16 -6.10 -22.64
C GLN A 440 -2.59 -4.65 -22.50
N ASN A 441 -3.72 -4.34 -23.13
CA ASN A 441 -4.39 -3.06 -22.98
C ASN A 441 -5.26 -3.08 -21.71
N ALA A 442 -5.71 -1.93 -21.22
CA ALA A 442 -6.60 -1.84 -20.05
C ALA A 442 -8.02 -2.45 -20.28
N HIS A 443 -8.19 -3.18 -21.39
CA HIS A 443 -9.43 -3.82 -21.80
C HIS A 443 -9.51 -5.25 -21.23
N PRO A 444 -10.71 -5.74 -20.84
CA PRO A 444 -10.88 -7.13 -20.37
C PRO A 444 -10.67 -8.19 -21.46
N ILE A 445 -10.48 -7.80 -22.71
CA ILE A 445 -10.28 -8.68 -23.86
C ILE A 445 -9.00 -8.25 -24.54
N ASN A 446 -8.06 -9.18 -24.65
CA ASN A 446 -6.79 -9.00 -25.33
C ASN A 446 -6.66 -10.03 -26.46
N TYR A 447 -5.99 -9.64 -27.53
CA TYR A 447 -5.71 -10.49 -28.68
C TYR A 447 -4.21 -10.72 -28.78
N GLY A 448 -3.82 -11.95 -29.11
CA GLY A 448 -2.41 -12.28 -29.27
C GLY A 448 -2.18 -13.56 -30.03
N GLY A 449 -0.92 -13.96 -30.13
CA GLY A 449 -0.50 -15.25 -30.66
C GLY A 449 -0.13 -16.20 -29.53
N TYR A 450 -0.13 -17.49 -29.82
CA TYR A 450 0.42 -18.50 -28.92
C TYR A 450 1.25 -19.53 -29.68
N ILE A 451 2.18 -20.15 -28.96
CA ILE A 451 2.77 -21.45 -29.32
C ILE A 451 2.49 -22.44 -28.19
N GLY A 452 2.17 -23.68 -28.53
CA GLY A 452 1.80 -24.70 -27.55
C GLY A 452 2.61 -25.97 -27.70
N LEU A 453 2.94 -26.58 -26.56
CA LEU A 453 3.54 -27.91 -26.47
C LEU A 453 2.69 -28.77 -25.53
N GLY A 454 2.28 -29.93 -26.00
CA GLY A 454 1.31 -30.74 -25.27
C GLY A 454 1.33 -32.21 -25.64
N THR A 455 0.35 -32.91 -25.10
CA THR A 455 0.13 -34.33 -25.33
C THR A 455 -1.30 -34.59 -25.76
N LEU A 456 -1.47 -35.47 -26.74
CA LEU A 456 -2.77 -35.94 -27.24
C LEU A 456 -3.15 -37.23 -26.49
N PHE A 457 -4.40 -37.36 -26.04
CA PHE A 457 -4.88 -38.42 -25.12
C PHE A 457 -5.89 -39.39 -25.74
N ASN A 458 -5.88 -39.59 -27.06
CA ASN A 458 -6.74 -40.59 -27.69
C ASN A 458 -6.31 -42.02 -27.27
N ASP A 459 -5.53 -42.73 -28.10
CA ASP A 459 -5.15 -44.12 -27.80
C ASP A 459 -3.67 -44.26 -27.39
N GLN A 460 -2.86 -43.25 -27.70
CA GLN A 460 -1.46 -43.18 -27.33
C GLN A 460 -1.13 -41.74 -26.97
N THR A 461 -0.43 -41.54 -25.84
CA THR A 461 0.08 -40.22 -25.45
C THR A 461 1.17 -39.80 -26.42
N ARG A 462 0.94 -38.73 -27.19
CA ARG A 462 1.89 -38.25 -28.20
C ARG A 462 2.22 -36.80 -28.05
N LEU A 463 3.49 -36.48 -28.25
CA LEU A 463 3.96 -35.10 -28.30
C LEU A 463 3.27 -34.36 -29.44
N THR A 464 2.76 -33.19 -29.11
CA THR A 464 1.98 -32.35 -30.01
C THR A 464 2.45 -30.92 -29.89
N VAL A 465 2.61 -30.23 -31.02
CA VAL A 465 2.99 -28.82 -31.09
C VAL A 465 1.84 -28.06 -31.76
N SER A 466 1.55 -26.85 -31.31
CA SER A 466 0.53 -26.01 -31.93
C SER A 466 0.97 -24.55 -32.00
N GLY A 467 0.30 -23.79 -32.87
CA GLY A 467 0.47 -22.35 -32.97
C GLY A 467 -0.76 -21.71 -33.58
N GLY A 468 -1.08 -20.49 -33.14
CA GLY A 468 -2.28 -19.80 -33.60
C GLY A 468 -2.56 -18.48 -32.90
N GLY A 469 -3.80 -18.03 -33.05
CA GLY A 469 -4.32 -16.84 -32.37
C GLY A 469 -4.96 -17.20 -31.04
N SER A 470 -4.84 -16.30 -30.07
CA SER A 470 -5.47 -16.42 -28.75
C SER A 470 -6.35 -15.21 -28.47
N LEU A 471 -7.57 -15.49 -28.04
CA LEU A 471 -8.46 -14.53 -27.40
C LEU A 471 -8.28 -14.68 -25.89
N ILE A 472 -7.71 -13.67 -25.27
CA ILE A 472 -7.33 -13.70 -23.86
C ILE A 472 -8.34 -12.88 -23.07
N ILE A 473 -9.01 -13.54 -22.14
CA ILE A 473 -10.11 -12.99 -21.36
C ILE A 473 -9.64 -12.71 -19.94
N GLY A 474 -10.04 -11.53 -19.47
CA GLY A 474 -9.65 -10.96 -18.20
C GLY A 474 -8.42 -10.08 -18.34
N ARG A 475 -8.40 -9.02 -17.54
CA ARG A 475 -7.30 -8.03 -17.54
C ARG A 475 -5.94 -8.62 -17.19
N ASN A 476 -5.93 -9.79 -16.54
CA ASN A 476 -4.73 -10.48 -16.12
C ASN A 476 -4.44 -11.76 -16.91
N SER A 477 -5.14 -11.93 -18.03
CA SER A 477 -4.94 -13.05 -18.94
C SER A 477 -5.17 -14.40 -18.25
N ARG A 478 -6.29 -14.49 -17.52
CA ARG A 478 -6.59 -15.62 -16.63
C ARG A 478 -7.12 -16.83 -17.38
N ALA A 479 -7.90 -16.58 -18.43
CA ALA A 479 -8.41 -17.59 -19.34
C ALA A 479 -8.13 -17.19 -20.78
N SER A 480 -7.89 -18.15 -21.66
CA SER A 480 -7.76 -17.89 -23.09
C SER A 480 -8.43 -18.97 -23.94
N ILE A 481 -8.95 -18.51 -25.08
CA ILE A 481 -9.45 -19.35 -26.16
C ILE A 481 -8.41 -19.33 -27.26
N ASN A 482 -7.92 -20.50 -27.62
CA ASN A 482 -6.81 -20.70 -28.54
C ASN A 482 -7.34 -21.34 -29.82
N ILE A 483 -7.19 -20.66 -30.95
CA ILE A 483 -7.60 -21.17 -32.27
C ILE A 483 -6.38 -21.19 -33.17
N GLY A 484 -6.10 -22.33 -33.78
CA GLY A 484 -4.90 -22.43 -34.60
C GLY A 484 -4.71 -23.76 -35.30
N LEU A 485 -3.46 -23.99 -35.66
CA LEU A 485 -3.00 -25.23 -36.26
C LEU A 485 -2.27 -26.06 -35.22
N ILE A 486 -2.49 -27.36 -35.27
CA ILE A 486 -1.86 -28.33 -34.39
C ILE A 486 -1.22 -29.42 -35.22
N MET A 487 -0.02 -29.82 -34.83
CA MET A 487 0.79 -30.82 -35.48
C MET A 487 1.16 -31.89 -34.48
N ALA A 488 0.85 -33.14 -34.82
CA ALA A 488 1.25 -34.30 -34.03
C ALA A 488 1.72 -35.41 -34.96
N GLN A 489 2.55 -36.29 -34.40
CA GLN A 489 2.91 -37.54 -35.03
C GLN A 489 1.72 -38.49 -34.91
N VAL A 490 1.04 -38.80 -36.01
CA VAL A 490 -0.08 -39.76 -36.05
C VAL A 490 0.37 -41.07 -36.67
N ASN A 491 -0.24 -42.18 -36.24
CA ASN A 491 -0.05 -43.44 -36.92
C ASN A 491 -0.96 -43.46 -38.13
N ARG A 492 -0.37 -43.69 -39.30
CA ARG A 492 -1.10 -44.08 -40.48
C ARG A 492 -0.80 -45.53 -40.78
N LEU A 493 -1.74 -46.16 -41.48
CA LEU A 493 -1.47 -47.43 -42.10
C LEU A 493 -0.30 -47.27 -43.08
N ASP A 494 0.63 -48.20 -43.06
CA ASP A 494 1.72 -48.22 -44.04
C ASP A 494 1.16 -48.25 -45.46
N LYS A 495 1.81 -47.56 -46.41
CA LYS A 495 1.42 -47.51 -47.83
C LYS A 495 1.02 -48.86 -48.48
N PRO A 496 1.58 -50.02 -48.11
CA PRO A 496 1.05 -51.33 -48.53
C PRO A 496 -0.39 -51.67 -48.09
N TYR A 497 -1.01 -50.90 -47.18
CA TYR A 497 -2.36 -51.08 -46.63
C TYR A 497 -3.30 -49.89 -46.94
N SER A 498 -2.82 -48.90 -47.70
CA SER A 498 -3.72 -47.94 -48.35
C SER A 498 -4.41 -48.62 -49.54
N GLU A 499 -5.69 -48.31 -49.75
CA GLU A 499 -6.57 -48.89 -50.78
C GLU A 499 -5.83 -49.39 -52.05
N GLY A 500 -5.88 -50.70 -52.30
CA GLY A 500 -5.46 -51.29 -53.59
C GLY A 500 -4.13 -52.05 -53.64
N VAL A 501 -3.46 -52.36 -52.51
CA VAL A 501 -2.20 -53.13 -52.51
C VAL A 501 -2.32 -54.43 -51.68
N PHE A 502 -1.84 -55.54 -52.23
CA PHE A 502 -2.03 -56.91 -51.74
C PHE A 502 -0.83 -57.42 -50.93
N TYR A 503 -1.07 -58.08 -49.78
CA TYR A 503 -0.02 -58.76 -49.01
C TYR A 503 -0.42 -60.13 -48.45
N GLN A 504 0.60 -61.00 -48.37
CA GLN A 504 0.61 -62.37 -47.83
C GLN A 504 1.56 -62.45 -46.63
N LYS A 505 1.21 -61.83 -45.50
CA LYS A 505 1.91 -62.10 -44.24
C LYS A 505 0.96 -61.93 -43.05
N ILE A 506 0.98 -62.90 -42.14
CA ILE A 506 0.28 -62.83 -40.86
C ILE A 506 1.10 -61.89 -39.97
N PHE A 507 0.47 -60.85 -39.43
CA PHE A 507 1.09 -59.93 -38.47
C PHE A 507 0.30 -59.95 -37.16
N ASP A 508 1.01 -59.98 -36.03
CA ASP A 508 0.37 -59.86 -34.71
C ASP A 508 -0.21 -58.45 -34.47
N LYS A 509 0.22 -57.45 -35.27
CA LYS A 509 -0.25 -56.06 -35.23
C LYS A 509 -0.21 -55.43 -36.62
N ILE A 510 -1.26 -54.69 -36.98
CA ILE A 510 -1.32 -53.92 -38.24
C ILE A 510 -0.13 -52.95 -38.28
N PRO A 511 0.74 -53.03 -39.31
CA PRO A 511 1.91 -52.17 -39.39
C PRO A 511 1.49 -50.73 -39.68
N VAL A 512 2.10 -49.82 -38.93
CA VAL A 512 1.78 -48.41 -38.92
C VAL A 512 3.04 -47.59 -39.10
N THR A 513 2.95 -46.55 -39.93
CA THR A 513 3.99 -45.55 -40.09
C THR A 513 3.61 -44.34 -39.28
N SER A 514 4.63 -43.78 -38.65
CA SER A 514 4.49 -42.56 -37.89
C SER A 514 4.74 -41.38 -38.80
N VAL A 515 3.71 -40.56 -39.02
CA VAL A 515 3.79 -39.40 -39.90
C VAL A 515 3.30 -38.15 -39.17
N TRP A 516 3.94 -37.01 -39.44
CA TRP A 516 3.44 -35.73 -38.95
C TRP A 516 2.19 -35.32 -39.74
N LYS A 517 1.10 -35.03 -39.04
CA LYS A 517 -0.14 -34.51 -39.62
C LYS A 517 -0.47 -33.20 -38.93
N SER A 518 -0.95 -32.24 -39.71
CA SER A 518 -1.51 -30.98 -39.21
C SER A 518 -3.05 -31.02 -39.26
N SER A 519 -3.69 -30.29 -38.36
CA SER A 519 -5.14 -30.04 -38.39
C SER A 519 -5.48 -28.75 -37.66
N TRP A 520 -6.76 -28.40 -37.63
CA TRP A 520 -7.28 -27.31 -36.82
C TRP A 520 -7.29 -27.68 -35.33
N MET A 521 -7.22 -26.66 -34.47
CA MET A 521 -7.29 -26.78 -33.02
C MET A 521 -8.19 -25.71 -32.43
N LEU A 522 -8.98 -26.10 -31.43
CA LEU A 522 -9.64 -25.21 -30.49
C LEU A 522 -9.20 -25.61 -29.08
N GLY A 523 -8.62 -24.69 -28.33
CA GLY A 523 -8.12 -24.91 -26.98
C GLY A 523 -8.67 -23.91 -25.99
N PHE A 524 -8.80 -24.36 -24.74
CA PHE A 524 -9.12 -23.52 -23.60
C PHE A 524 -8.00 -23.66 -22.59
N SER A 525 -7.39 -22.56 -22.20
CA SER A 525 -6.30 -22.58 -21.22
C SER A 525 -6.45 -21.51 -20.15
N TRP A 526 -5.79 -21.73 -19.04
CA TRP A 526 -5.77 -20.85 -17.88
C TRP A 526 -4.33 -20.66 -17.41
N LYS A 527 -4.03 -19.47 -16.88
CA LYS A 527 -2.68 -19.12 -16.41
C LYS A 527 -2.21 -20.12 -15.35
N ILE A 528 -0.98 -20.63 -15.47
CA ILE A 528 -0.37 -21.47 -14.45
C ILE A 528 0.42 -20.58 -13.48
N GLY A 529 0.01 -20.55 -12.21
CA GLY A 529 0.69 -19.79 -11.14
C GLY A 529 0.09 -18.40 -10.86
N LYS A 530 0.59 -17.76 -9.78
CA LYS A 530 0.21 -16.40 -9.37
C LYS A 530 0.91 -15.36 -10.24
#